data_AF-A0A6L4Z9I5-F1
#
_entry.id   AF-A0A6L4Z9I5-F1
#
_cell.length_a   1.000
_cell.length_b   1.000
_cell.length_c   1.000
_cell.angle_alpha   90.00
_cell.angle_beta   90.00
_cell.angle_gamma   90.00
#
_symmetry.space_group_name_H-M   'P 1'
#
loop_
_entity.id
_entity.type
_entity.pdbx_description
1 polymer ?
#
loop_
_entity_poly.entity_id
_entity_poly.type
_entity_poly.pdbx_seq_one_letter_code
_entity_poly.pdbx_strand_id
1 'polypeptide(L)'
;MTIKNLLFAIVLNFLCLLTPKDIKSQIDTVSITSLGLKGNVKKITEFNFFAIDSLGKIVSGDFIKAGLGDHEWKFKSEEDAYKLKKSNITYEFDNKGNLLTEISYYSRRTPNETTKYLYQNGLITEYNTKMDFSDAVIKIKVLCKYDSNKNLISKTSYRNDELYGKEIFKYDLNNNIIEINEIDEQGNVTIAELNKYEKNKLVYRKKNYSSSSSESHYEYDSLGNEIFTSTLYKSEGDEDIQFIEKSLFEQGVIKRINYLRNGELSGIETYEFSDGKIQTETYYSEKYPQNNSIIEYKYFPDNSKEILIKDKEGEILKEFDKNENLVRLKIINTDGKIEDYTYEYSYDGKGNWIKIIEFRNTIPIKIRTREIHYL
;
A
#
# COMPACT_ATOMS: atom_id res chain seq x y z
N MET A 1 11.70 -51.61 -3.08
CA MET A 1 10.80 -52.04 -4.18
C MET A 1 9.37 -51.88 -3.65
N THR A 2 8.60 -50.96 -4.27
CA THR A 2 7.13 -50.75 -4.26
C THR A 2 6.42 -50.55 -2.90
N ILE A 3 5.96 -49.35 -2.52
CA ILE A 3 4.85 -48.50 -3.05
C ILE A 3 3.46 -49.16 -2.98
N LYS A 4 2.58 -48.61 -2.12
CA LYS A 4 1.21 -48.09 -2.40
C LYS A 4 0.58 -47.60 -1.08
N ASN A 5 0.53 -46.28 -0.86
CA ASN A 5 -0.58 -45.36 -1.18
C ASN A 5 -1.62 -45.28 -0.05
N LEU A 6 -1.54 -44.21 0.74
CA LEU A 6 -2.73 -43.48 1.17
C LEU A 6 -2.59 -42.05 0.67
N LEU A 7 -3.44 -41.71 -0.31
CA LEU A 7 -3.59 -40.38 -0.88
C LEU A 7 -4.04 -39.40 0.20
N PHE A 8 -3.29 -38.32 0.41
CA PHE A 8 -3.86 -37.02 0.77
C PHE A 8 -3.60 -36.10 -0.43
N ALA A 9 -4.62 -35.95 -1.26
CA ALA A 9 -4.63 -35.03 -2.38
C ALA A 9 -5.01 -33.63 -1.87
N ILE A 10 -4.07 -32.69 -2.05
CA ILE A 10 -4.28 -31.39 -2.71
C ILE A 10 -5.53 -30.62 -2.29
N VAL A 11 -5.37 -29.60 -1.44
CA VAL A 11 -5.46 -28.17 -1.80
C VAL A 11 -4.81 -27.39 -0.65
N LEU A 12 -3.54 -27.02 -0.80
CA LEU A 12 -2.97 -25.95 0.02
C LEU A 12 -2.27 -24.96 -0.92
N ASN A 13 -3.09 -24.17 -1.61
CA ASN A 13 -2.67 -22.93 -2.25
C ASN A 13 -2.36 -21.93 -1.14
N PHE A 14 -1.16 -21.99 -0.56
CA PHE A 14 -0.58 -20.81 0.07
C PHE A 14 0.40 -20.18 -0.91
N LEU A 15 -0.06 -19.03 -1.41
CA LEU A 15 0.67 -18.05 -2.20
C LEU A 15 2.03 -17.72 -1.55
N CYS A 16 3.07 -18.39 -1.99
CA CYS A 16 4.39 -17.79 -2.22
C CYS A 16 4.85 -18.02 -3.67
N LEU A 17 3.88 -18.21 -4.58
CA LEU A 17 4.08 -17.79 -5.95
C LEU A 17 4.23 -16.29 -5.89
N LEU A 18 5.41 -15.77 -6.25
CA LEU A 18 5.56 -14.41 -6.77
C LEU A 18 4.35 -14.18 -7.66
N THR A 19 3.36 -13.46 -7.12
CA THR A 19 2.20 -13.12 -7.93
C THR A 19 2.74 -12.29 -9.11
N PRO A 20 2.08 -12.26 -10.27
CA PRO A 20 2.41 -11.34 -11.35
C PRO A 20 2.45 -9.86 -10.94
N LYS A 21 2.18 -9.55 -9.66
CA LYS A 21 2.23 -8.25 -9.00
C LYS A 21 3.63 -7.64 -9.06
N ASP A 22 4.70 -8.43 -9.01
CA ASP A 22 6.07 -7.91 -9.20
C ASP A 22 6.36 -7.51 -10.66
N ILE A 23 5.59 -8.03 -11.62
CA ILE A 23 5.66 -7.66 -13.04
C ILE A 23 4.67 -6.51 -13.36
N LYS A 24 3.61 -6.33 -12.56
CA LYS A 24 2.54 -5.34 -12.82
C LYS A 24 2.80 -3.93 -12.28
N SER A 25 3.73 -3.74 -11.36
CA SER A 25 3.98 -2.43 -10.72
C SER A 25 5.08 -1.60 -11.40
N GLN A 26 5.08 -1.49 -12.74
CA GLN A 26 5.98 -0.53 -13.42
C GLN A 26 5.31 0.84 -13.56
N ILE A 27 3.98 0.87 -13.67
CA ILE A 27 3.12 2.05 -13.55
C ILE A 27 1.83 1.58 -12.88
N ASP A 28 1.79 1.63 -11.55
CA ASP A 28 0.60 1.22 -10.79
C ASP A 28 -0.49 2.29 -10.92
N THR A 29 -1.51 2.00 -11.74
CA THR A 29 -2.75 2.77 -11.73
C THR A 29 -3.78 2.09 -10.84
N VAL A 30 -4.64 2.89 -10.22
CA VAL A 30 -5.84 2.40 -9.56
C VAL A 30 -6.72 1.63 -10.56
N SER A 31 -7.22 0.47 -10.16
CA SER A 31 -8.10 -0.39 -10.95
C SER A 31 -9.41 -0.67 -10.23
N ILE A 32 -10.41 -1.14 -10.98
CA ILE A 32 -11.70 -1.61 -10.43
C ILE A 32 -11.46 -2.66 -9.32
N THR A 33 -10.55 -3.61 -9.56
CA THR A 33 -10.21 -4.66 -8.61
C THR A 33 -9.52 -4.12 -7.36
N SER A 34 -8.54 -3.20 -7.50
CA SER A 34 -7.86 -2.60 -6.33
C SER A 34 -8.79 -1.73 -5.49
N LEU A 35 -9.86 -1.19 -6.09
CA LEU A 35 -10.91 -0.47 -5.38
C LEU A 35 -12.00 -1.38 -4.78
N GLY A 36 -11.91 -2.70 -4.99
CA GLY A 36 -12.92 -3.67 -4.56
C GLY A 36 -14.27 -3.49 -5.24
N LEU A 37 -14.31 -2.84 -6.41
CA LEU A 37 -15.54 -2.54 -7.14
C LEU A 37 -16.04 -3.75 -7.92
N LYS A 38 -17.34 -3.98 -7.88
CA LYS A 38 -18.05 -5.05 -8.57
C LYS A 38 -18.76 -4.51 -9.81
N GLY A 39 -18.70 -5.25 -10.90
CA GLY A 39 -19.35 -4.90 -12.17
C GLY A 39 -18.50 -3.97 -13.04
N ASN A 40 -19.04 -3.65 -14.22
CA ASN A 40 -18.38 -2.82 -15.22
C ASN A 40 -18.58 -1.33 -14.87
N VAL A 41 -17.66 -0.78 -14.09
CA VAL A 41 -17.72 0.61 -13.63
C VAL A 41 -17.11 1.54 -14.68
N LYS A 42 -17.89 2.55 -15.10
CA LYS A 42 -17.44 3.64 -15.98
C LYS A 42 -16.83 4.79 -15.18
N LYS A 43 -17.45 5.13 -14.06
CA LYS A 43 -17.04 6.25 -13.22
C LYS A 43 -17.43 6.01 -11.77
N ILE A 44 -16.58 6.46 -10.87
CA ILE A 44 -16.87 6.52 -9.44
C ILE A 44 -16.43 7.87 -8.92
N THR A 45 -17.30 8.51 -8.14
CA THR A 45 -17.00 9.75 -7.42
C THR A 45 -17.26 9.53 -5.95
N GLU A 46 -16.25 9.76 -5.11
CA GLU A 46 -16.32 9.60 -3.66
C GLU A 46 -16.12 10.95 -2.97
N PHE A 47 -16.96 11.27 -1.99
CA PHE A 47 -16.84 12.50 -1.18
C PHE A 47 -17.11 12.25 0.30
N ASN A 48 -16.56 13.12 1.15
CA ASN A 48 -16.73 13.09 2.60
C ASN A 48 -17.41 14.36 3.11
N PHE A 49 -18.29 14.18 4.08
CA PHE A 49 -19.10 15.24 4.68
C PHE A 49 -19.14 15.04 6.19
N PHE A 50 -19.30 16.14 6.94
CA PHE A 50 -19.75 16.03 8.32
C PHE A 50 -21.16 15.45 8.34
N ALA A 51 -21.47 14.63 9.35
CA ALA A 51 -22.82 14.14 9.55
C ALA A 51 -23.63 15.14 10.39
N ILE A 52 -24.90 15.33 10.04
CA ILE A 52 -25.85 16.13 10.83
C ILE A 52 -27.02 15.23 11.16
N ASP A 53 -27.35 15.12 12.45
CA ASP A 53 -28.61 14.54 12.89
C ASP A 53 -29.71 15.62 12.86
N SER A 54 -30.64 15.49 11.93
CA SER A 54 -31.81 16.35 11.81
C SER A 54 -33.06 15.59 12.23
N LEU A 55 -33.36 15.63 13.54
CA LEU A 55 -34.55 15.01 14.15
C LEU A 55 -34.63 13.48 13.92
N GLY A 56 -33.52 12.77 14.10
CA GLY A 56 -33.42 11.32 13.93
C GLY A 56 -33.10 10.90 12.49
N LYS A 57 -32.91 11.86 11.57
CA LYS A 57 -32.47 11.60 10.20
C LYS A 57 -31.05 12.10 9.99
N ILE A 58 -30.13 11.17 9.77
CA ILE A 58 -28.72 11.47 9.50
C ILE A 58 -28.54 11.89 8.05
N VAL A 59 -28.19 13.15 7.84
CA VAL A 59 -27.98 13.79 6.53
C VAL A 59 -26.56 14.34 6.38
N SER A 60 -26.12 14.52 5.14
CA SER A 60 -24.83 15.14 4.84
C SER A 60 -24.87 16.62 5.15
N GLY A 61 -23.93 17.07 5.98
CA GLY A 61 -23.63 18.47 6.25
C GLY A 61 -22.53 19.02 5.34
N ASP A 62 -21.67 19.84 5.93
CA ASP A 62 -20.58 20.49 5.21
C ASP A 62 -19.57 19.49 4.64
N PHE A 63 -19.01 19.85 3.48
CA PHE A 63 -17.96 19.10 2.81
C PHE A 63 -16.67 19.13 3.62
N ILE A 64 -16.08 17.95 3.84
CA ILE A 64 -14.78 17.85 4.51
C ILE A 64 -13.70 18.10 3.45
N LYS A 65 -13.07 19.27 3.49
CA LYS A 65 -11.98 19.65 2.56
C LYS A 65 -10.76 18.76 2.75
N ALA A 66 -10.09 18.42 1.65
CA ALA A 66 -8.80 17.73 1.71
C ALA A 66 -7.77 18.62 2.46
N GLY A 67 -7.08 18.05 3.45
CA GLY A 67 -6.03 18.73 4.23
C GLY A 67 -6.50 19.54 5.45
N LEU A 68 -7.81 19.63 5.74
CA LEU A 68 -8.33 20.37 6.92
C LEU A 68 -8.84 19.47 8.06
N GLY A 69 -8.47 18.18 8.04
CA GLY A 69 -8.86 17.19 9.07
C GLY A 69 -7.73 16.68 9.97
N ASP A 70 -6.50 17.20 9.84
CA ASP A 70 -5.30 16.55 10.37
C ASP A 70 -4.79 17.07 11.73
N HIS A 71 -5.42 18.08 12.34
CA HIS A 71 -4.90 18.65 13.60
C HIS A 71 -5.51 18.08 14.89
N GLU A 72 -6.56 17.26 14.84
CA GLU A 72 -7.15 16.64 16.05
C GLU A 72 -6.99 15.12 16.13
N TRP A 73 -6.36 14.50 15.14
CA TRP A 73 -6.20 13.04 15.09
C TRP A 73 -4.73 12.67 15.22
N LYS A 74 -4.37 12.11 16.37
CA LYS A 74 -3.14 11.34 16.52
C LYS A 74 -3.33 10.03 15.77
N PHE A 75 -3.02 10.01 14.48
CA PHE A 75 -2.94 8.76 13.73
C PHE A 75 -1.71 7.99 14.22
N LYS A 76 -1.90 6.71 14.54
CA LYS A 76 -0.81 5.85 15.03
C LYS A 76 0.17 5.42 13.93
N SER A 77 -0.16 5.62 12.65
CA SER A 77 0.74 5.30 11.54
C SER A 77 0.62 6.29 10.37
N GLU A 78 1.73 6.52 9.65
CA GLU A 78 1.73 7.25 8.37
C GLU A 78 0.82 6.59 7.32
N GLU A 79 0.63 5.28 7.41
CA GLU A 79 -0.20 4.51 6.47
C GLU A 79 -1.70 4.82 6.64
N ASP A 80 -2.16 5.02 7.88
CA ASP A 80 -3.55 5.40 8.17
C ASP A 80 -3.82 6.86 7.76
N ALA A 81 -2.85 7.75 7.93
CA ALA A 81 -2.91 9.11 7.41
C ALA A 81 -2.89 9.13 5.86
N TYR A 82 -2.11 8.25 5.23
CA TYR A 82 -2.03 8.12 3.77
C TYR A 82 -3.34 7.58 3.16
N LYS A 83 -4.06 6.69 3.86
CA LYS A 83 -5.38 6.20 3.45
C LYS A 83 -6.46 7.31 3.45
N LEU A 84 -6.31 8.35 4.28
CA LEU A 84 -7.20 9.53 4.29
C LEU A 84 -6.81 10.62 3.27
N LYS A 85 -5.54 10.66 2.83
CA LYS A 85 -5.09 11.54 1.73
C LYS A 85 -5.80 11.26 0.39
N LYS A 86 -6.38 10.08 0.20
CA LYS A 86 -7.19 9.71 -0.99
C LYS A 86 -8.70 9.88 -0.79
N SER A 87 -9.09 10.92 -0.07
CA SER A 87 -10.50 11.24 0.13
C SER A 87 -10.92 12.37 -0.82
N ASN A 88 -12.17 12.38 -1.27
CA ASN A 88 -12.69 13.33 -2.27
C ASN A 88 -12.05 13.16 -3.65
N ILE A 89 -12.47 12.12 -4.36
CA ILE A 89 -11.83 11.67 -5.59
C ILE A 89 -12.84 11.25 -6.64
N THR A 90 -12.44 11.31 -7.90
CA THR A 90 -13.16 10.71 -9.03
C THR A 90 -12.21 9.87 -9.86
N TYR A 91 -12.67 8.68 -10.20
CA TYR A 91 -12.02 7.81 -11.18
C TYR A 91 -12.95 7.58 -12.36
N GLU A 92 -12.41 7.66 -13.57
CA GLU A 92 -13.11 7.33 -14.81
C GLU A 92 -12.35 6.23 -15.53
N PHE A 93 -13.07 5.22 -16.03
CA PHE A 93 -12.51 4.03 -16.66
C PHE A 93 -13.03 3.87 -18.08
N ASP A 94 -12.22 3.23 -18.94
CA ASP A 94 -12.68 2.79 -20.25
C ASP A 94 -13.50 1.49 -20.16
N ASN A 95 -14.03 1.02 -21.30
CA ASN A 95 -14.84 -0.19 -21.37
C ASN A 95 -14.08 -1.48 -21.04
N LYS A 96 -12.75 -1.43 -20.94
CA LYS A 96 -11.87 -2.54 -20.57
C LYS A 96 -11.44 -2.46 -19.09
N GLY A 97 -11.86 -1.42 -18.37
CA GLY A 97 -11.49 -1.17 -16.98
C GLY A 97 -10.15 -0.46 -16.78
N ASN A 98 -9.54 0.09 -17.84
CA ASN A 98 -8.34 0.91 -17.71
C ASN A 98 -8.70 2.29 -17.17
N LEU A 99 -7.89 2.82 -16.26
CA LEU A 99 -8.10 4.14 -15.68
C LEU A 99 -7.80 5.24 -16.70
N LEU A 100 -8.81 6.01 -17.09
CA LEU A 100 -8.66 7.13 -18.02
C LEU A 100 -8.32 8.44 -17.31
N THR A 101 -8.93 8.67 -16.15
CA THR A 101 -8.78 9.94 -15.43
C THR A 101 -8.94 9.74 -13.92
N GLU A 102 -8.07 10.41 -13.17
CA GLU A 102 -8.14 10.58 -11.71
C GLU A 102 -8.27 12.07 -11.39
N ILE A 103 -9.19 12.44 -10.51
CA ILE A 103 -9.42 13.82 -10.10
C ILE A 103 -9.50 13.89 -8.58
N SER A 104 -8.62 14.64 -7.93
CA SER A 104 -8.75 14.98 -6.51
C SER A 104 -9.34 16.39 -6.33
N TYR A 105 -10.01 16.60 -5.20
CA TYR A 105 -10.80 17.81 -4.96
C TYR A 105 -10.45 18.51 -3.63
N TYR A 106 -10.13 19.81 -3.68
CA TYR A 106 -10.07 20.67 -2.49
C TYR A 106 -11.46 20.87 -1.88
N SER A 107 -12.46 21.05 -2.74
CA SER A 107 -13.87 21.22 -2.40
C SER A 107 -14.72 20.42 -3.38
N ARG A 108 -15.97 20.10 -3.03
CA ARG A 108 -16.90 19.32 -3.89
C ARG A 108 -16.96 19.78 -5.36
N ARG A 109 -16.68 21.06 -5.64
CA ARG A 109 -16.73 21.64 -7.00
C ARG A 109 -15.38 22.18 -7.48
N THR A 110 -14.32 21.99 -6.72
CA THR A 110 -12.99 22.54 -7.01
C THR A 110 -11.99 21.40 -7.09
N PRO A 111 -11.77 20.83 -8.29
CA PRO A 111 -10.63 19.96 -8.55
C PRO A 111 -9.33 20.69 -8.20
N ASN A 112 -8.38 19.99 -7.60
CA ASN A 112 -7.04 20.50 -7.36
C ASN A 112 -5.96 19.72 -8.09
N GLU A 113 -6.24 18.45 -8.43
CA GLU A 113 -5.36 17.64 -9.26
C GLU A 113 -6.20 16.86 -10.25
N THR A 114 -5.73 16.78 -11.49
CA THR A 114 -6.34 15.93 -12.52
C THR A 114 -5.23 15.22 -13.28
N THR A 115 -5.25 13.90 -13.24
CA THR A 115 -4.35 13.04 -14.01
C THR A 115 -5.13 12.34 -15.11
N LYS A 116 -4.64 12.40 -16.35
CA LYS A 116 -5.22 11.73 -17.52
C LYS A 116 -4.22 10.76 -18.11
N TYR A 117 -4.68 9.56 -18.45
CA TYR A 117 -3.85 8.48 -18.96
C TYR A 117 -4.19 8.18 -20.42
N LEU A 118 -3.16 7.95 -21.22
CA LEU A 118 -3.26 7.51 -22.61
C LEU A 118 -2.67 6.11 -22.75
N TYR A 119 -3.40 5.26 -23.47
CA TYR A 119 -3.01 3.87 -23.67
C TYR A 119 -2.80 3.54 -25.14
N GLN A 120 -1.83 2.68 -25.40
CA GLN A 120 -1.68 1.97 -26.67
C GLN A 120 -1.52 0.48 -26.39
N ASN A 121 -2.37 -0.35 -27.01
CA ASN A 121 -2.36 -1.80 -26.81
C ASN A 121 -2.43 -2.25 -25.34
N GLY A 122 -3.12 -1.49 -24.49
CA GLY A 122 -3.27 -1.76 -23.05
C GLY A 122 -2.10 -1.32 -22.18
N LEU A 123 -1.08 -0.67 -22.75
CA LEU A 123 0.05 -0.09 -22.02
C LEU A 123 -0.10 1.43 -21.96
N ILE A 124 0.27 2.05 -20.84
CA ILE A 124 0.25 3.50 -20.69
C ILE A 124 1.41 4.08 -21.48
N THR A 125 1.15 4.87 -22.51
CA THR A 125 2.21 5.53 -23.29
C THR A 125 2.49 6.94 -22.79
N GLU A 126 1.50 7.56 -22.17
CA GLU A 126 1.59 8.91 -21.66
C GLU A 126 0.60 9.11 -20.50
N TYR A 127 0.96 9.93 -19.53
CA TYR A 127 -0.01 10.54 -18.64
C TYR A 127 0.35 11.98 -18.33
N ASN A 128 -0.68 12.78 -18.08
CA ASN A 128 -0.54 14.20 -17.78
C ASN A 128 -1.27 14.53 -16.49
N THR A 129 -0.59 15.18 -15.56
CA THR A 129 -1.15 15.68 -14.30
C THR A 129 -1.16 17.19 -14.32
N LYS A 130 -2.32 17.79 -14.02
CA LYS A 130 -2.46 19.22 -13.77
C LYS A 130 -2.79 19.41 -12.30
N MET A 131 -1.96 20.16 -11.59
CA MET A 131 -2.16 20.57 -10.20
C MET A 131 -2.43 22.07 -10.15
N ASP A 132 -3.59 22.45 -9.59
CA ASP A 132 -4.01 23.83 -9.39
C ASP A 132 -3.74 24.24 -7.93
N PHE A 133 -2.81 25.17 -7.72
CA PHE A 133 -2.53 25.81 -6.44
C PHE A 133 -3.14 27.23 -6.42
N SER A 134 -3.12 27.89 -5.26
CA SER A 134 -3.68 29.25 -5.11
C SER A 134 -3.01 30.29 -6.00
N ASP A 135 -1.72 30.11 -6.29
CA ASP A 135 -0.83 31.07 -6.93
C ASP A 135 -0.13 30.51 -8.19
N ALA A 136 -0.26 29.21 -8.47
CA ALA A 136 0.41 28.55 -9.57
C ALA A 136 -0.36 27.36 -10.12
N VAL A 137 -0.05 26.99 -11.37
CA VAL A 137 -0.48 25.74 -11.97
C VAL A 137 0.77 24.95 -12.32
N ILE A 138 0.87 23.72 -11.83
CA ILE A 138 1.95 22.79 -12.18
C ILE A 138 1.38 21.75 -13.15
N LYS A 139 2.04 21.59 -14.29
CA LYS A 139 1.75 20.53 -15.26
C LYS A 139 2.89 19.52 -15.24
N ILE A 140 2.58 18.27 -15.01
CA ILE A 140 3.51 17.16 -15.18
C ILE A 140 3.06 16.36 -16.38
N LYS A 141 3.99 16.05 -17.28
CA LYS A 141 3.77 15.13 -18.40
C LYS A 141 4.80 14.02 -18.31
N VAL A 142 4.35 12.78 -18.40
CA VAL A 142 5.24 11.60 -18.41
C VAL A 142 5.01 10.80 -19.66
N LEU A 143 6.11 10.46 -20.35
CA LEU A 143 6.14 9.61 -21.53
C LEU A 143 6.77 8.27 -21.20
N CYS A 144 6.13 7.18 -21.61
CA CYS A 144 6.56 5.81 -21.31
C CYS A 144 6.91 5.07 -22.61
N LYS A 145 8.02 4.34 -22.60
CA LYS A 145 8.47 3.52 -23.74
C LYS A 145 8.67 2.08 -23.32
N TYR A 146 8.38 1.16 -24.24
CA TYR A 146 8.44 -0.27 -24.01
C TYR A 146 9.28 -0.98 -25.07
N ASP A 147 9.85 -2.12 -24.70
CA ASP A 147 10.48 -3.05 -25.65
C ASP A 147 9.43 -3.96 -26.33
N SER A 148 9.91 -4.91 -27.16
CA SER A 148 9.04 -5.88 -27.85
C SER A 148 8.36 -6.87 -26.90
N ASN A 149 8.92 -7.08 -25.71
CA ASN A 149 8.37 -7.93 -24.66
C ASN A 149 7.36 -7.18 -23.77
N LYS A 150 7.11 -5.90 -24.06
CA LYS A 150 6.25 -4.99 -23.30
C LYS A 150 6.80 -4.62 -21.91
N ASN A 151 8.11 -4.73 -21.71
CA ASN A 151 8.77 -4.21 -20.52
C ASN A 151 8.97 -2.70 -20.67
N LEU A 152 8.74 -1.92 -19.60
CA LEU A 152 9.00 -0.48 -19.59
C LEU A 152 10.51 -0.23 -19.63
N ILE A 153 11.02 0.34 -20.72
CA ILE A 153 12.46 0.62 -20.85
C ILE A 153 12.83 2.07 -20.50
N SER A 154 11.86 2.99 -20.50
CA SER A 154 12.10 4.35 -20.02
C SER A 154 10.83 5.11 -19.63
N LYS A 155 10.97 6.00 -18.65
CA LYS A 155 10.05 7.11 -18.39
C LYS A 155 10.76 8.43 -18.59
N THR A 156 10.09 9.41 -19.19
CA THR A 156 10.61 10.77 -19.30
C THR A 156 9.56 11.73 -18.78
N SER A 157 9.95 12.51 -17.78
CA SER A 157 9.06 13.40 -17.04
C SER A 157 9.39 14.84 -17.39
N TYR A 158 8.34 15.61 -17.62
CA TYR A 158 8.41 17.04 -17.91
C TYR A 158 7.60 17.80 -16.88
N ARG A 159 8.13 18.91 -16.38
CA ARG A 159 7.44 19.86 -15.50
C ARG A 159 7.26 21.16 -16.26
N ASN A 160 6.01 21.58 -16.47
CA ASN A 160 5.66 22.77 -17.25
C ASN A 160 6.35 22.79 -18.63
N ASP A 161 6.32 21.65 -19.32
CA ASP A 161 6.94 21.42 -20.64
C ASP A 161 8.48 21.44 -20.67
N GLU A 162 9.15 21.61 -19.53
CA GLU A 162 10.60 21.49 -19.38
C GLU A 162 10.97 20.08 -18.91
N LEU A 163 12.11 19.54 -19.39
CA LEU A 163 12.60 18.25 -18.92
C LEU A 163 12.84 18.32 -17.41
N TYR A 164 12.26 17.37 -16.67
CA TYR A 164 12.39 17.28 -15.22
C TYR A 164 13.21 16.07 -14.80
N GLY A 165 13.15 14.98 -15.57
CA GLY A 165 13.97 13.81 -15.29
C GLY A 165 13.64 12.64 -16.20
N LYS A 166 14.45 11.60 -16.10
CA LYS A 166 14.31 10.39 -16.90
C LYS A 166 14.71 9.16 -16.12
N GLU A 167 13.89 8.12 -16.21
CA GLU A 167 14.21 6.79 -15.70
C GLU A 167 14.51 5.85 -16.87
N ILE A 168 15.52 4.99 -16.74
CA ILE A 168 15.90 3.98 -17.73
C ILE A 168 16.01 2.62 -17.05
N PHE A 169 15.45 1.60 -17.68
CA PHE A 169 15.43 0.23 -17.16
C PHE A 169 16.11 -0.72 -18.15
N LYS A 170 16.85 -1.71 -17.63
CA LYS A 170 17.37 -2.83 -18.41
C LYS A 170 16.95 -4.15 -17.80
N TYR A 171 16.81 -5.15 -18.67
CA TYR A 171 16.26 -6.44 -18.34
C TYR A 171 17.21 -7.57 -18.74
N ASP A 172 17.19 -8.67 -18.00
CA ASP A 172 17.76 -9.94 -18.44
C ASP A 172 16.81 -10.70 -19.39
N LEU A 173 17.23 -11.87 -19.87
CA LEU A 173 16.45 -12.72 -20.77
C LEU A 173 15.17 -13.29 -20.14
N ASN A 174 15.06 -13.27 -18.81
CA ASN A 174 13.88 -13.72 -18.07
C ASN A 174 12.94 -12.54 -17.74
N ASN A 175 13.22 -11.33 -18.24
CA ASN A 175 12.52 -10.08 -17.96
C ASN A 175 12.65 -9.60 -16.50
N ASN A 176 13.71 -9.99 -15.78
CA ASN A 176 14.04 -9.39 -14.50
C ASN A 176 14.77 -8.07 -14.72
N ILE A 177 14.47 -7.03 -13.93
CA ILE A 177 15.15 -5.73 -14.01
C ILE A 177 16.56 -5.86 -13.44
N ILE A 178 17.58 -5.75 -14.26
CA ILE A 178 18.99 -5.83 -13.85
C ILE A 178 19.63 -4.48 -13.59
N GLU A 179 19.05 -3.40 -14.13
CA GLU A 179 19.57 -2.04 -13.96
C GLU A 179 18.45 -1.00 -13.99
N ILE A 180 18.55 0.01 -13.12
CA ILE A 180 17.70 1.20 -13.12
C ILE A 180 18.61 2.42 -13.01
N ASN A 181 18.40 3.43 -13.84
CA ASN A 181 19.03 4.74 -13.66
C ASN A 181 17.98 5.84 -13.61
N GLU A 182 18.10 6.73 -12.62
CA GLU A 182 17.40 8.00 -12.57
C GLU A 182 18.35 9.11 -12.99
N ILE A 183 17.90 9.95 -13.92
CA ILE A 183 18.68 11.00 -14.56
C ILE A 183 17.95 12.31 -14.34
N ASP A 184 18.67 13.32 -13.81
CA ASP A 184 18.15 14.67 -13.60
C ASP A 184 18.00 15.45 -14.92
N GLU A 185 17.49 16.68 -14.83
CA GLU A 185 17.31 17.55 -15.99
C GLU A 185 18.63 18.04 -16.63
N GLN A 186 19.76 17.94 -15.92
CA GLN A 186 21.10 18.24 -16.44
C GLN A 186 21.77 17.01 -17.09
N GLY A 187 21.16 15.83 -16.99
CA GLY A 187 21.67 14.59 -17.55
C GLY A 187 22.59 13.80 -16.62
N ASN A 188 22.70 14.18 -15.33
CA ASN A 188 23.48 13.42 -14.36
C ASN A 188 22.65 12.26 -13.82
N VAL A 189 23.31 11.12 -13.60
CA VAL A 189 22.69 9.98 -12.91
C VAL A 189 22.63 10.29 -11.43
N THR A 190 21.42 10.48 -10.90
CA THR A 190 21.18 10.75 -9.48
C THR A 190 21.00 9.47 -8.68
N ILE A 191 20.47 8.42 -9.33
CA ILE A 191 20.31 7.09 -8.76
C ILE A 191 20.74 6.03 -9.77
N ALA A 192 21.54 5.07 -9.34
CA ALA A 192 21.90 3.88 -10.11
C ALA A 192 21.67 2.61 -9.30
N GLU A 193 20.77 1.75 -9.76
CA GLU A 193 20.47 0.44 -9.18
C GLU A 193 20.98 -0.70 -10.07
N LEU A 194 21.59 -1.71 -9.45
CA LEU A 194 22.03 -2.94 -10.09
C LEU A 194 21.48 -4.14 -9.33
N ASN A 195 20.87 -5.08 -10.05
CA ASN A 195 20.25 -6.28 -9.49
C ASN A 195 20.85 -7.54 -10.12
N LYS A 196 21.00 -8.60 -9.33
CA LYS A 196 21.37 -9.93 -9.82
C LYS A 196 20.37 -10.97 -9.34
N TYR A 197 20.10 -11.93 -10.20
CA TYR A 197 19.11 -12.97 -9.95
C TYR A 197 19.71 -14.35 -10.12
N GLU A 198 19.27 -15.29 -9.28
CA GLU A 198 19.49 -16.73 -9.45
C GLU A 198 18.12 -17.41 -9.52
N LYS A 199 17.86 -18.16 -10.60
CA LYS A 199 16.56 -18.83 -10.83
C LYS A 199 15.36 -17.87 -10.66
N ASN A 200 15.50 -16.63 -11.15
CA ASN A 200 14.50 -15.54 -11.03
C ASN A 200 14.22 -15.05 -9.60
N LYS A 201 15.12 -15.31 -8.65
CA LYS A 201 15.10 -14.73 -7.30
C LYS A 201 16.22 -13.70 -7.17
N LEU A 202 15.91 -12.52 -6.65
CA LEU A 202 16.87 -11.44 -6.47
C LEU A 202 17.86 -11.86 -5.39
N VAL A 203 19.14 -12.03 -5.71
CA VAL A 203 20.16 -12.44 -4.72
C VAL A 203 21.08 -11.29 -4.31
N TYR A 204 21.12 -10.22 -5.11
CA TYR A 204 21.94 -9.05 -4.85
C TYR A 204 21.30 -7.80 -5.42
N ARG A 205 21.35 -6.70 -4.66
CA ARG A 205 20.95 -5.37 -5.08
C ARG A 205 21.98 -4.34 -4.62
N LYS A 206 22.38 -3.44 -5.49
CA LYS A 206 23.16 -2.25 -5.14
C LYS A 206 22.45 -1.01 -5.63
N LYS A 207 22.24 -0.03 -4.75
CA LYS A 207 21.76 1.30 -5.11
C LYS A 207 22.82 2.32 -4.77
N ASN A 208 23.12 3.22 -5.69
CA ASN A 208 23.95 4.39 -5.45
C ASN A 208 23.09 5.63 -5.63
N TYR A 209 23.17 6.52 -4.68
CA TYR A 209 22.61 7.86 -4.70
C TYR A 209 23.76 8.86 -4.81
N SER A 210 23.46 10.14 -4.98
CA SER A 210 24.48 11.19 -5.10
C SER A 210 25.47 11.25 -3.92
N SER A 211 25.04 10.93 -2.69
CA SER A 211 25.89 11.04 -1.48
C SER A 211 25.87 9.78 -0.59
N SER A 212 25.25 8.69 -1.07
CA SER A 212 25.09 7.48 -0.28
C SER A 212 24.94 6.25 -1.17
N SER A 213 25.07 5.07 -0.59
CA SER A 213 24.82 3.80 -1.28
C SER A 213 24.25 2.76 -0.33
N SER A 214 23.57 1.78 -0.90
CA SER A 214 23.10 0.60 -0.20
C SER A 214 23.44 -0.67 -0.97
N GLU A 215 23.93 -1.70 -0.29
CA GLU A 215 24.16 -3.02 -0.88
C GLU A 215 23.43 -4.09 -0.08
N SER A 216 22.57 -4.85 -0.74
CA SER A 216 21.74 -5.90 -0.16
C SER A 216 22.06 -7.28 -0.75
N HIS A 217 22.09 -8.30 0.11
CA HIS A 217 22.20 -9.71 -0.26
C HIS A 217 21.03 -10.50 0.31
N TYR A 218 20.51 -11.44 -0.47
CA TYR A 218 19.32 -12.21 -0.13
C TYR A 218 19.59 -13.71 -0.26
N GLU A 219 19.06 -14.50 0.66
CA GLU A 219 19.06 -15.97 0.56
C GLU A 219 17.64 -16.52 0.69
N TYR A 220 17.41 -17.65 0.02
CA TYR A 220 16.11 -18.30 -0.03
C TYR A 220 16.21 -19.78 0.38
N ASP A 221 15.16 -20.30 1.00
CA ASP A 221 15.03 -21.74 1.22
C ASP A 221 14.70 -22.50 -0.09
N SER A 222 14.61 -23.82 -0.01
CA SER A 222 14.28 -24.68 -1.15
C SER A 222 12.84 -24.52 -1.66
N LEU A 223 11.96 -23.90 -0.88
CA LEU A 223 10.59 -23.56 -1.25
C LEU A 223 10.49 -22.16 -1.89
N GLY A 224 11.59 -21.39 -1.86
CA GLY A 224 11.70 -20.06 -2.43
C GLY A 224 11.30 -18.93 -1.49
N ASN A 225 11.18 -19.19 -0.18
CA ASN A 225 10.95 -18.16 0.84
C ASN A 225 12.26 -17.46 1.19
N GLU A 226 12.23 -16.15 1.37
CA GLU A 226 13.40 -15.37 1.79
C GLU A 226 13.72 -15.68 3.27
N ILE A 227 14.90 -16.21 3.54
CA ILE A 227 15.35 -16.61 4.89
C ILE A 227 16.41 -15.68 5.46
N PHE A 228 17.01 -14.84 4.62
CA PHE A 228 18.08 -13.95 5.03
C PHE A 228 18.13 -12.75 4.12
N THR A 229 18.28 -11.56 4.73
CA THR A 229 18.63 -10.34 4.03
C THR A 229 19.67 -9.58 4.84
N SER A 230 20.76 -9.16 4.20
CA SER A 230 21.71 -8.21 4.80
C SER A 230 21.79 -6.98 3.94
N THR A 231 21.71 -5.80 4.54
CA THR A 231 21.84 -4.52 3.84
C THR A 231 22.86 -3.64 4.53
N LEU A 232 23.84 -3.16 3.75
CA LEU A 232 24.84 -2.21 4.18
C LEU A 232 24.56 -0.85 3.55
N TYR A 233 24.30 0.16 4.38
CA TYR A 233 24.18 1.56 3.99
C TYR A 233 25.48 2.30 4.26
N LYS A 234 25.91 3.10 3.28
CA LYS A 234 27.08 3.97 3.36
C LYS A 234 26.67 5.38 3.02
N SER A 235 27.07 6.36 3.81
CA SER A 235 26.79 7.79 3.58
C SER A 235 28.09 8.58 3.75
N GLU A 236 28.31 9.60 2.92
CA GLU A 236 29.48 10.45 3.05
C GLU A 236 29.47 11.22 4.38
N GLY A 237 30.50 11.00 5.21
CA GLY A 237 30.67 11.72 6.48
C GLY A 237 30.01 11.07 7.70
N ASP A 238 29.23 10.00 7.51
CA ASP A 238 28.63 9.22 8.60
C ASP A 238 29.29 7.84 8.74
N GLU A 239 29.09 7.19 9.88
CA GLU A 239 29.46 5.79 10.03
C GLU A 239 28.54 4.90 9.18
N ASP A 240 29.11 3.99 8.39
CA ASP A 240 28.35 2.95 7.69
C ASP A 240 27.38 2.24 8.65
N ILE A 241 26.14 2.02 8.21
CA ILE A 241 25.11 1.33 9.00
C ILE A 241 24.81 0.01 8.30
N GLN A 242 25.00 -1.10 9.02
CA GLN A 242 24.63 -2.42 8.54
C GLN A 242 23.39 -2.92 9.29
N PHE A 243 22.41 -3.37 8.53
CA PHE A 243 21.25 -4.10 9.02
C PHE A 243 21.35 -5.54 8.54
N ILE A 244 21.15 -6.48 9.46
CA ILE A 244 21.02 -7.89 9.12
C ILE A 244 19.66 -8.33 9.59
N GLU A 245 18.83 -8.77 8.66
CA GLU A 245 17.57 -9.43 8.92
C GLU A 245 17.72 -10.93 8.69
N LYS A 246 17.43 -11.73 9.71
CA LYS A 246 17.36 -13.18 9.59
C LYS A 246 15.93 -13.62 9.76
N SER A 247 15.38 -14.31 8.76
CA SER A 247 14.05 -14.88 8.77
C SER A 247 14.13 -16.38 9.04
N LEU A 248 13.68 -16.81 10.21
CA LEU A 248 13.58 -18.23 10.56
C LEU A 248 12.14 -18.70 10.39
N PHE A 249 11.97 -19.84 9.72
CA PHE A 249 10.69 -20.49 9.52
C PHE A 249 10.72 -21.85 10.22
N GLU A 250 9.93 -21.99 11.28
CA GLU A 250 9.81 -23.26 11.99
C GLU A 250 8.36 -23.46 12.44
N GLN A 251 7.76 -24.60 12.04
CA GLN A 251 6.48 -25.08 12.58
C GLN A 251 5.32 -24.05 12.55
N GLY A 252 5.25 -23.19 11.52
CA GLY A 252 4.20 -22.18 11.40
C GLY A 252 4.50 -20.86 12.11
N VAL A 253 5.75 -20.64 12.52
CA VAL A 253 6.23 -19.36 13.06
C VAL A 253 7.28 -18.77 12.12
N ILE A 254 7.14 -17.47 11.82
CA ILE A 254 8.16 -16.66 11.14
C ILE A 254 8.77 -15.74 12.16
N LYS A 255 10.09 -15.78 12.33
CA LYS A 255 10.82 -14.86 13.19
C LYS A 255 11.80 -14.04 12.37
N ARG A 256 11.67 -12.72 12.38
CA ARG A 256 12.62 -11.78 11.77
C ARG A 256 13.44 -11.12 12.86
N ILE A 257 14.76 -11.29 12.79
CA ILE A 257 15.68 -10.72 13.78
C ILE A 257 16.52 -9.66 13.10
N ASN A 258 16.43 -8.44 13.61
CA ASN A 258 17.14 -7.27 13.13
C ASN A 258 18.33 -6.94 14.02
N TYR A 259 19.52 -6.86 13.43
CA TYR A 259 20.76 -6.49 14.11
C TYR A 259 21.30 -5.15 13.62
N LEU A 260 21.92 -4.40 14.53
CA LEU A 260 22.75 -3.24 14.22
C LEU A 260 24.17 -3.69 13.81
N ARG A 261 24.96 -2.76 13.26
CA ARG A 261 26.34 -3.02 12.78
C ARG A 261 27.28 -3.58 13.84
N ASN A 262 27.15 -3.15 15.09
CA ASN A 262 27.95 -3.64 16.21
C ASN A 262 27.54 -5.06 16.68
N GLY A 263 26.57 -5.69 16.00
CA GLY A 263 26.02 -7.00 16.35
C GLY A 263 24.93 -6.93 17.44
N GLU A 264 24.59 -5.75 17.95
CA GLU A 264 23.52 -5.60 18.93
C GLU A 264 22.15 -5.87 18.30
N LEU A 265 21.27 -6.48 19.08
CA LEU A 265 19.90 -6.74 18.69
C LEU A 265 19.13 -5.41 18.59
N SER A 266 18.65 -5.08 17.40
CA SER A 266 17.79 -3.91 17.19
C SER A 266 16.33 -4.24 17.49
N GLY A 267 15.87 -5.41 17.05
CA GLY A 267 14.50 -5.85 17.31
C GLY A 267 14.19 -7.23 16.74
N ILE A 268 13.07 -7.79 17.17
CA ILE A 268 12.56 -9.09 16.76
C ILE A 268 11.09 -8.90 16.39
N GLU A 269 10.74 -9.33 15.18
CA GLU A 269 9.36 -9.53 14.79
C GLU A 269 9.05 -11.03 14.79
N THR A 270 7.91 -11.41 15.35
CA THR A 270 7.44 -12.81 15.30
C THR A 270 6.02 -12.85 14.78
N TYR A 271 5.77 -13.73 13.82
CA TYR A 271 4.46 -13.96 13.20
C TYR A 271 4.10 -15.43 13.43
N GLU A 272 2.98 -15.69 14.09
CA GLU A 272 2.50 -17.04 14.38
C GLU A 272 1.28 -17.35 13.52
N PHE A 273 1.26 -18.53 12.91
CA PHE A 273 0.20 -18.96 12.00
C PHE A 273 -0.51 -20.21 12.50
N SER A 274 -1.81 -20.28 12.23
CA SER A 274 -2.63 -21.48 12.40
C SER A 274 -3.55 -21.59 11.19
N ASP A 275 -3.62 -22.79 10.60
CA ASP A 275 -4.34 -23.06 9.35
C ASP A 275 -4.02 -22.06 8.23
N GLY A 276 -2.75 -21.62 8.18
CA GLY A 276 -2.22 -20.65 7.22
C GLY A 276 -2.71 -19.21 7.39
N LYS A 277 -3.43 -18.90 8.46
CA LYS A 277 -3.79 -17.51 8.84
C LYS A 277 -2.90 -17.04 9.99
N ILE A 278 -2.47 -15.78 9.93
CA ILE A 278 -1.76 -15.13 11.05
C ILE A 278 -2.70 -15.08 12.25
N GLN A 279 -2.23 -15.55 13.39
CA GLN A 279 -2.91 -15.49 14.69
C GLN A 279 -2.32 -14.40 15.57
N THR A 280 -1.00 -14.23 15.54
CA THR A 280 -0.31 -13.25 16.39
C THR A 280 0.85 -12.62 15.62
N GLU A 281 1.04 -11.32 15.81
CA GLU A 281 2.25 -10.60 15.45
C GLU A 281 2.82 -9.94 16.70
N THR A 282 4.13 -10.01 16.87
CA THR A 282 4.81 -9.32 17.97
C THR A 282 6.00 -8.55 17.43
N TYR A 283 6.21 -7.37 17.99
CA TYR A 283 7.44 -6.61 17.82
C TYR A 283 8.07 -6.40 19.19
N TYR A 284 9.36 -6.71 19.28
CA TYR A 284 10.17 -6.51 20.47
C TYR A 284 11.45 -5.76 20.10
N SER A 285 11.79 -4.71 20.83
CA SER A 285 13.07 -4.03 20.78
C SER A 285 13.66 -3.92 22.18
N GLU A 286 14.89 -4.39 22.35
CA GLU A 286 15.62 -4.25 23.62
C GLU A 286 16.04 -2.79 23.85
N LYS A 287 16.46 -2.11 22.78
CA LYS A 287 16.88 -0.70 22.82
C LYS A 287 15.72 0.27 22.95
N TYR A 288 14.56 -0.07 22.38
CA TYR A 288 13.37 0.76 22.42
C TYR A 288 12.14 -0.03 22.90
N PRO A 289 12.11 -0.50 24.17
CA PRO A 289 11.01 -1.33 24.69
C PRO A 289 9.64 -0.66 24.62
N GLN A 290 9.63 0.67 24.59
CA GLN A 290 8.42 1.48 24.42
C GLN A 290 7.76 1.30 23.03
N ASN A 291 8.44 0.69 22.07
CA ASN A 291 7.88 0.39 20.75
C ASN A 291 7.33 -1.04 20.67
N ASN A 292 7.44 -1.83 21.74
CA ASN A 292 6.96 -3.19 21.75
C ASN A 292 5.45 -3.21 21.55
N SER A 293 5.00 -4.14 20.71
CA SER A 293 3.58 -4.28 20.38
C SER A 293 3.21 -5.74 20.15
N ILE A 294 1.94 -6.05 20.38
CA ILE A 294 1.34 -7.34 20.09
C ILE A 294 0.06 -7.09 19.28
N ILE A 295 -0.12 -7.83 18.20
CA ILE A 295 -1.33 -7.83 17.38
C ILE A 295 -1.90 -9.24 17.42
N GLU A 296 -3.13 -9.39 17.89
CA GLU A 296 -3.84 -10.65 17.97
C GLU A 296 -4.97 -10.67 16.94
N TYR A 297 -5.07 -11.75 16.18
CA TYR A 297 -6.09 -11.98 15.16
C TYR A 297 -7.03 -13.09 15.63
N LYS A 298 -8.33 -12.83 15.52
CA LYS A 298 -9.36 -13.82 15.83
C LYS A 298 -10.34 -13.90 14.68
N TYR A 299 -10.47 -15.09 14.11
CA TYR A 299 -11.35 -15.37 12.98
C TYR A 299 -12.57 -16.15 13.43
N PHE A 300 -13.72 -15.78 12.90
CA PHE A 300 -14.98 -16.45 13.20
C PHE A 300 -15.45 -17.34 12.04
N PRO A 301 -16.33 -18.33 12.30
CA PRO A 301 -16.82 -19.25 11.26
C PRO A 301 -17.57 -18.59 10.10
N ASP A 302 -18.12 -17.39 10.31
CA ASP A 302 -18.84 -16.62 9.28
C ASP A 302 -17.91 -15.75 8.42
N ASN A 303 -16.59 -15.91 8.58
CA ASN A 303 -15.51 -15.12 7.98
C ASN A 303 -15.38 -13.68 8.50
N SER A 304 -16.11 -13.28 9.53
CA SER A 304 -15.80 -12.05 10.26
C SER A 304 -14.49 -12.22 11.05
N LYS A 305 -13.88 -11.10 11.47
CA LYS A 305 -12.65 -11.13 12.29
C LYS A 305 -12.53 -9.95 13.24
N GLU A 306 -11.77 -10.18 14.29
CA GLU A 306 -11.31 -9.19 15.26
C GLU A 306 -9.79 -9.07 15.17
N ILE A 307 -9.28 -7.84 15.28
CA ILE A 307 -7.86 -7.54 15.42
C ILE A 307 -7.67 -6.70 16.68
N LEU A 308 -6.89 -7.19 17.63
CA LEU A 308 -6.54 -6.48 18.86
C LEU A 308 -5.07 -6.08 18.83
N ILE A 309 -4.79 -4.78 18.85
CA ILE A 309 -3.45 -4.21 18.87
C ILE A 309 -3.19 -3.68 20.28
N LYS A 310 -2.10 -4.10 20.89
CA LYS A 310 -1.64 -3.66 22.22
C LYS A 310 -0.26 -3.07 22.10
N ASP A 311 -0.07 -1.86 22.61
CA ASP A 311 1.21 -1.17 22.65
C ASP A 311 1.31 -0.34 23.94
N LYS A 312 2.38 0.46 24.09
CA LYS A 312 2.54 1.36 25.25
C LYS A 312 1.45 2.43 25.37
N GLU A 313 0.74 2.74 24.29
CA GLU A 313 -0.21 3.85 24.18
C GLU A 313 -1.63 3.38 24.50
N GLY A 314 -1.84 2.05 24.53
CA GLY A 314 -3.04 1.40 25.00
C GLY A 314 -3.45 0.25 24.09
N GLU A 315 -4.76 0.10 23.91
CA GLU A 315 -5.34 -0.99 23.13
C GLU A 315 -6.21 -0.46 22.00
N ILE A 316 -6.18 -1.13 20.85
CA ILE A 316 -7.08 -0.88 19.74
C ILE A 316 -7.74 -2.19 19.33
N LEU A 317 -9.07 -2.23 19.34
CA LEU A 317 -9.86 -3.33 18.79
C LEU A 317 -10.49 -2.89 17.48
N LYS A 318 -10.26 -3.66 16.41
CA LYS A 318 -10.89 -3.52 15.11
C LYS A 318 -11.77 -4.73 14.84
N GLU A 319 -13.05 -4.52 14.53
CA GLU A 319 -13.99 -5.57 14.16
C GLU A 319 -14.34 -5.43 12.69
N PHE A 320 -14.29 -6.52 11.95
CA PHE A 320 -14.57 -6.57 10.52
C PHE A 320 -15.72 -7.54 10.22
N ASP A 321 -16.60 -7.16 9.30
CA ASP A 321 -17.64 -8.06 8.80
C ASP A 321 -17.07 -9.13 7.84
N LYS A 322 -17.93 -10.08 7.44
CA LYS A 322 -17.59 -11.14 6.46
C LYS A 322 -17.17 -10.66 5.07
N ASN A 323 -17.36 -9.38 4.77
CA ASN A 323 -16.95 -8.75 3.50
C ASN A 323 -15.67 -7.91 3.68
N GLU A 324 -14.97 -8.05 4.81
CA GLU A 324 -13.74 -7.32 5.14
C GLU A 324 -13.95 -5.82 5.37
N ASN A 325 -15.18 -5.38 5.64
CA ASN A 325 -15.44 -3.99 6.01
C ASN A 325 -15.21 -3.79 7.51
N LEU A 326 -14.52 -2.71 7.89
CA LEU A 326 -14.41 -2.28 9.28
C LEU A 326 -15.79 -1.85 9.79
N VAL A 327 -16.35 -2.56 10.77
CA VAL A 327 -17.67 -2.24 11.37
C VAL A 327 -17.55 -1.57 12.72
N ARG A 328 -16.42 -1.76 13.42
CA ARG A 328 -16.12 -1.07 14.68
C ARG A 328 -14.63 -0.86 14.88
N LEU A 329 -14.27 0.27 15.49
CA LEU A 329 -12.94 0.60 15.96
C LEU A 329 -13.06 1.14 17.40
N LYS A 330 -12.51 0.43 18.37
CA LYS A 330 -12.46 0.86 19.77
C LYS A 330 -11.02 1.16 20.17
N ILE A 331 -10.78 2.37 20.66
CA ILE A 331 -9.47 2.84 21.13
C ILE A 331 -9.55 3.03 22.64
N ILE A 332 -8.67 2.38 23.38
CA ILE A 332 -8.56 2.48 24.83
C ILE A 332 -7.18 3.06 25.12
N ASN A 333 -7.13 4.31 25.57
CA ASN A 333 -5.88 4.99 25.90
C ASN A 333 -5.39 4.55 27.29
N THR A 334 -4.10 4.79 27.58
CA THR A 334 -3.48 4.51 28.89
C THR A 334 -4.12 5.23 30.08
N ASP A 335 -4.78 6.36 29.86
CA ASP A 335 -5.55 7.10 30.88
C ASP A 335 -6.94 6.49 31.14
N GLY A 336 -7.29 5.39 30.46
CA GLY A 336 -8.58 4.74 30.54
C GLY A 336 -9.67 5.39 29.69
N LYS A 337 -9.38 6.47 28.96
CA LYS A 337 -10.33 7.08 28.03
C LYS A 337 -10.60 6.11 26.87
N ILE A 338 -11.88 5.90 26.60
CA ILE A 338 -12.35 5.04 25.52
C ILE A 338 -12.98 5.89 24.42
N GLU A 339 -12.57 5.63 23.18
CA GLU A 339 -13.24 6.14 21.98
C GLU A 339 -13.76 4.96 21.17
N ASP A 340 -15.07 4.89 20.96
CA ASP A 340 -15.72 3.80 20.24
C ASP A 340 -16.32 4.33 18.94
N TYR A 341 -15.88 3.78 17.82
CA TYR A 341 -16.33 4.14 16.50
C TYR A 341 -17.09 2.98 15.87
N THR A 342 -18.27 3.25 15.32
CA THR A 342 -19.03 2.25 14.54
C THR A 342 -19.30 2.76 13.14
N TYR A 343 -19.44 1.83 12.20
CA TYR A 343 -19.59 2.14 10.78
C TYR A 343 -20.81 1.43 10.19
N GLU A 344 -21.70 2.21 9.58
CA GLU A 344 -22.88 1.70 8.89
C GLU A 344 -22.72 1.84 7.38
N TYR A 345 -22.92 0.75 6.65
CA TYR A 345 -22.72 0.69 5.20
C TYR A 345 -24.07 0.56 4.49
N SER A 346 -24.23 1.32 3.41
CA SER A 346 -25.30 1.11 2.42
C SER A 346 -24.71 0.71 1.09
N TYR A 347 -25.39 -0.18 0.37
CA TYR A 347 -24.91 -0.77 -0.88
C TYR A 347 -25.87 -0.50 -2.04
N ASP A 348 -25.33 -0.48 -3.26
CA ASP A 348 -26.14 -0.55 -4.46
C ASP A 348 -26.51 -2.00 -4.83
N GLY A 349 -27.27 -2.16 -5.91
CA GLY A 349 -27.70 -3.48 -6.40
C GLY A 349 -26.57 -4.38 -6.92
N LYS A 350 -25.34 -3.88 -7.07
CA LYS A 350 -24.16 -4.68 -7.43
C LYS A 350 -23.35 -5.09 -6.19
N GLY A 351 -23.76 -4.66 -5.00
CA GLY A 351 -23.07 -4.94 -3.74
C GLY A 351 -21.81 -4.12 -3.55
N ASN A 352 -21.73 -2.94 -4.19
CA ASN A 352 -20.74 -1.92 -3.90
C ASN A 352 -21.31 -0.97 -2.86
N TRP A 353 -20.52 -0.59 -1.85
CA TRP A 353 -21.00 0.40 -0.89
C TRP A 353 -21.09 1.77 -1.56
N ILE A 354 -22.17 2.48 -1.29
CA ILE A 354 -22.48 3.82 -1.81
C ILE A 354 -22.58 4.87 -0.70
N LYS A 355 -22.69 4.43 0.56
CA LYS A 355 -22.68 5.30 1.72
C LYS A 355 -22.03 4.59 2.91
N ILE A 356 -21.22 5.33 3.65
CA ILE A 356 -20.73 4.95 4.98
C ILE A 356 -21.10 6.06 5.94
N ILE A 357 -21.68 5.72 7.08
CA ILE A 357 -21.86 6.64 8.20
C ILE A 357 -20.93 6.17 9.32
N GLU A 358 -20.09 7.07 9.78
CA GLU A 358 -19.20 6.85 10.92
C GLU A 358 -19.79 7.54 12.14
N PHE A 359 -19.87 6.79 13.23
CA PHE A 359 -20.34 7.26 14.52
C PHE A 359 -19.18 7.24 15.50
N ARG A 360 -19.09 8.26 16.37
CA ARG A 360 -18.21 8.30 17.53
C ARG A 360 -19.08 8.28 18.78
N ASN A 361 -18.95 7.25 19.61
CA ASN A 361 -19.74 7.06 20.81
C ASN A 361 -21.24 7.23 20.54
N THR A 362 -21.76 6.57 19.49
CA THR A 362 -23.16 6.64 19.00
C THR A 362 -23.58 7.95 18.30
N ILE A 363 -22.73 8.98 18.29
CA ILE A 363 -23.03 10.25 17.61
C ILE A 363 -22.50 10.18 16.17
N PRO A 364 -23.31 10.39 15.13
CA PRO A 364 -22.83 10.40 13.76
C PRO A 364 -21.91 11.62 13.56
N ILE A 365 -20.69 11.38 13.06
CA ILE A 365 -19.69 12.44 12.85
C ILE A 365 -19.34 12.65 11.38
N LYS A 366 -19.43 11.61 10.56
CA LYS A 366 -19.00 11.67 9.16
C LYS A 366 -19.87 10.82 8.27
N ILE A 367 -20.09 11.30 7.06
CA ILE A 367 -20.72 10.56 5.97
C ILE A 367 -19.77 10.55 4.79
N ARG A 368 -19.46 9.35 4.30
CA ARG A 368 -18.79 9.15 3.02
C ARG A 368 -19.80 8.63 2.01
N THR A 369 -19.82 9.20 0.81
CA THR A 369 -20.73 8.76 -0.26
C THR A 369 -19.95 8.43 -1.51
N ARG A 370 -20.41 7.40 -2.23
CA ARG A 370 -19.97 7.05 -3.58
C ARG A 370 -21.13 7.16 -4.55
N GLU A 371 -20.89 7.85 -5.65
CA GLU A 371 -21.72 7.79 -6.84
C GLU A 371 -21.00 6.90 -7.86
N ILE A 372 -21.63 5.81 -8.28
CA ILE A 372 -21.04 4.83 -9.20
C ILE A 372 -21.90 4.77 -10.47
N HIS A 373 -21.27 5.00 -11.61
CA HIS A 373 -21.89 4.90 -12.92
C HIS A 373 -21.36 3.64 -13.60
N TYR A 374 -22.26 2.75 -13.97
CA TYR A 374 -21.94 1.52 -14.68
C TYR A 374 -21.98 1.72 -16.20
N LEU A 375 -21.30 0.83 -16.93
CA LEU A 375 -21.30 0.78 -18.39
C LEU A 375 -22.59 0.18 -18.96
#